data_AF-A9WM90-F1
#
_entry.id   AF-A9WM90-F1
#
_cell.length_a   1.000
_cell.length_b   1.000
_cell.length_c   1.000
_cell.angle_alpha   90.00
_cell.angle_beta   90.00
_cell.angle_gamma   90.00
#
_symmetry.space_group_name_H-M   'P 1'
#
loop_
_entity.id
_entity.type
_entity.pdbx_description
1 polymer ?
#
loop_
_entity_poly.entity_id
_entity_poly.type
_entity_poly.pdbx_seq_one_letter_code
_entity_poly.pdbx_strand_id
1 'polypeptide(L)'
;MVTLASGVFAACVVGVIGGGIWAALIALGSSLLVSLLNRKLSRWRVPDFFATATSSFLITAIALAFAVFHAPISPGAIVTGGILLLLPSGRLVSAVQDAINGFPVTAAGRFLSVFLTFGAIVSGIAVASVFGALFTDQRQNLLQSSDLVPPPLALILILVLFATVLIGIAEQALAKLLLPTAVTGLIGYLVLYFSMQHAACSMQLVIGPRLAPAIAAVAVGIVARLIALRLGAPQLVVAVPSILFLLTGLSMFRAMFALTVATESSLDGVVGLFNALVVILGVAAGMVLGDNSARPLKRGNVSAEARRNRRR
;
A
#
# COMPACT_ATOMS: atom_id res chain seq x y z
N MET A 1 0.53 2.74 21.60
CA MET A 1 -0.29 1.86 20.74
C MET A 1 -0.02 2.09 19.25
N VAL A 2 -0.25 3.29 18.69
CA VAL A 2 -0.04 3.59 17.26
C VAL A 2 1.32 3.13 16.70
N THR A 3 2.43 3.52 17.34
CA THR A 3 3.78 3.19 16.86
C THR A 3 4.05 1.68 16.82
N LEU A 4 3.57 0.94 17.83
CA LEU A 4 3.70 -0.52 17.84
C LEU A 4 2.81 -1.17 16.78
N ALA A 5 1.59 -0.64 16.57
CA ALA A 5 0.70 -1.13 15.53
C ALA A 5 1.30 -0.93 14.12
N SER A 6 1.89 0.22 13.83
CA SER A 6 2.62 0.48 12.58
C SER A 6 3.83 -0.44 12.40
N GLY A 7 4.57 -0.72 13.48
CA GLY A 7 5.70 -1.66 13.46
C GLY A 7 5.27 -3.08 13.12
N VAL A 8 4.27 -3.59 13.84
CA VAL A 8 3.75 -4.95 13.59
C VAL A 8 3.06 -5.04 12.23
N PHE A 9 2.40 -3.98 11.77
CA PHE A 9 1.84 -3.92 10.41
C PHE A 9 2.95 -4.14 9.36
N ALA A 10 4.06 -3.41 9.47
CA ALA A 10 5.19 -3.57 8.54
C ALA A 10 5.73 -5.01 8.56
N ALA A 11 5.84 -5.63 9.73
CA ALA A 11 6.24 -7.03 9.87
C ALA A 11 5.27 -7.99 9.17
N CYS A 12 3.96 -7.79 9.34
CA CYS A 12 2.95 -8.60 8.67
C CYS A 12 2.98 -8.44 7.16
N VAL A 13 3.19 -7.22 6.64
CA VAL A 13 3.37 -6.98 5.19
C VAL A 13 4.56 -7.77 4.66
N VAL A 14 5.69 -7.77 5.36
CA VAL A 14 6.86 -8.60 4.97
C VAL A 14 6.49 -10.08 4.97
N GLY A 15 5.74 -10.53 5.97
CA GLY A 15 5.23 -11.90 6.04
C GLY A 15 4.34 -12.27 4.85
N VAL A 16 3.42 -11.37 4.44
CA VAL A 16 2.54 -11.57 3.27
C VAL A 16 3.34 -11.74 1.98
N ILE A 17 4.43 -10.99 1.85
CA ILE A 17 5.30 -11.04 0.66
C ILE A 17 6.20 -12.29 0.67
N GLY A 18 6.40 -12.93 1.83
CA GLY A 18 7.28 -14.10 1.98
C GLY A 18 8.73 -13.74 2.31
N GLY A 19 8.98 -12.58 2.94
CA GLY A 19 10.34 -12.15 3.30
C GLY A 19 10.99 -12.91 4.47
N GLY A 20 10.25 -13.80 5.13
CA GLY A 20 10.72 -14.55 6.30
C GLY A 20 10.67 -13.75 7.61
N ILE A 21 10.89 -14.46 8.73
CA ILE A 21 10.73 -13.88 10.07
C ILE A 21 11.79 -12.81 10.39
N TRP A 22 13.02 -12.99 9.93
CA TRP A 22 14.10 -12.03 10.15
C TRP A 22 13.84 -10.70 9.44
N ALA A 23 13.42 -10.73 8.18
CA ALA A 23 13.02 -9.52 7.47
C ALA A 23 11.81 -8.85 8.14
N ALA A 24 10.86 -9.62 8.67
CA ALA A 24 9.70 -9.08 9.38
C ALA A 24 10.10 -8.36 10.68
N LEU A 25 11.04 -8.91 11.45
CA LEU A 25 11.59 -8.27 12.66
C LEU A 25 12.36 -7.00 12.33
N ILE A 26 13.15 -7.00 11.26
CA ILE A 26 13.88 -5.81 10.81
C ILE A 26 12.89 -4.72 10.34
N ALA A 27 11.84 -5.08 9.60
CA ALA A 27 10.79 -4.14 9.19
C ALA A 27 10.02 -3.57 10.37
N LEU A 28 9.77 -4.38 11.40
CA LEU A 28 9.21 -3.91 12.67
C LEU A 28 10.12 -2.86 13.30
N GLY A 29 11.40 -3.19 13.48
CA GLY A 29 12.39 -2.29 14.09
C GLY A 29 12.57 -0.99 13.29
N SER A 30 12.68 -1.08 11.96
CA SER A 30 12.83 0.10 11.10
C SER A 30 11.59 1.00 11.15
N SER A 31 10.38 0.42 11.13
CA SER A 31 9.13 1.17 11.25
C SER A 31 8.97 1.86 12.62
N LEU A 32 9.41 1.23 13.71
CA LEU A 32 9.48 1.86 15.03
C LEU A 32 10.45 3.06 15.03
N LEU A 33 11.64 2.90 14.45
CA LEU A 33 12.63 3.97 14.35
C LEU A 33 12.12 5.14 13.52
N VAL A 34 11.49 4.87 12.38
CA VAL A 34 10.85 5.89 11.52
C VAL A 34 9.73 6.61 12.26
N SER A 35 8.93 5.90 13.04
CA SER A 35 7.88 6.53 13.86
C SER A 35 8.46 7.50 14.89
N LEU A 36 9.58 7.16 15.52
CA LEU A 36 10.28 8.04 16.46
C LEU A 36 10.94 9.22 15.74
N LEU A 37 11.55 8.97 14.58
CA LEU A 37 12.14 9.99 13.72
C LEU A 37 11.08 11.02 13.30
N ASN A 38 9.93 10.57 12.78
CA ASN A 38 8.85 11.46 12.35
C ASN A 38 8.30 12.32 13.49
N ARG A 39 8.20 11.79 14.72
CA ARG A 39 7.85 12.60 15.90
C ARG A 39 8.88 13.70 16.17
N LYS A 40 10.17 13.44 15.90
CA LYS A 40 11.24 14.42 16.09
C LYS A 40 11.23 15.47 14.97
N LEU A 41 11.13 15.04 13.71
CA LEU A 41 11.05 15.91 12.54
C LEU A 41 9.81 16.81 12.60
N SER A 42 8.67 16.28 13.05
CA SER A 42 7.45 17.06 13.30
C SER A 42 7.65 18.14 14.36
N ARG A 43 8.33 17.82 15.47
CA ARG A 43 8.70 18.83 16.50
C ARG A 43 9.62 19.92 15.96
N TRP A 44 10.47 19.57 15.00
CA TRP A 44 11.35 20.51 14.31
C TRP A 44 10.67 21.24 13.15
N ARG A 45 9.39 20.99 12.89
CA ARG A 45 8.61 21.59 11.78
C ARG A 45 9.26 21.36 10.41
N VAL A 46 9.91 20.22 10.24
CA VAL A 46 10.48 19.81 8.95
C VAL A 46 9.33 19.58 7.96
N PRO A 47 9.39 20.13 6.74
CA PRO A 47 8.35 19.92 5.73
C PRO A 47 8.13 18.43 5.40
N ASP A 48 6.88 18.05 5.13
CA ASP A 48 6.45 16.68 4.84
C ASP A 48 7.34 15.98 3.80
N PHE A 49 7.71 16.70 2.73
CA PHE A 49 8.60 16.16 1.69
C PHE A 49 9.92 15.62 2.27
N PHE A 50 10.61 16.43 3.08
CA PHE A 50 11.88 16.03 3.67
C PHE A 50 11.70 14.95 4.75
N ALA A 51 10.60 15.00 5.51
CA ALA A 51 10.30 13.97 6.49
C ALA A 51 10.04 12.61 5.85
N THR A 52 9.26 12.56 4.77
CA THR A 52 9.00 11.35 3.98
C THR A 52 10.28 10.86 3.31
N ALA A 53 11.06 11.73 2.68
CA ALA A 53 12.32 11.35 2.03
C ALA A 53 13.33 10.76 3.04
N THR A 54 13.46 11.38 4.21
CA THR A 54 14.34 10.88 5.29
C THR A 54 13.83 9.56 5.85
N SER A 55 12.50 9.39 5.98
CA SER A 55 11.89 8.13 6.42
C SER A 55 12.15 7.00 5.44
N SER A 56 11.92 7.23 4.14
CA SER A 56 12.20 6.25 3.09
C SER A 56 13.69 5.92 3.02
N PHE A 57 14.56 6.93 3.11
CA PHE A 57 16.01 6.73 3.20
C PHE A 57 16.37 5.82 4.37
N LEU A 58 15.86 6.09 5.57
CA LEU A 58 16.18 5.31 6.76
C LEU A 58 15.73 3.85 6.63
N ILE A 59 14.52 3.60 6.12
CA ILE A 59 14.01 2.23 5.89
C ILE A 59 14.94 1.47 4.94
N THR A 60 15.27 2.09 3.80
CA THR A 60 16.11 1.48 2.77
C THR A 60 17.54 1.29 3.24
N ALA A 61 18.12 2.26 3.95
CA ALA A 61 19.46 2.18 4.51
C ALA A 61 19.57 1.04 5.54
N ILE A 62 18.58 0.88 6.43
CA ILE A 62 18.54 -0.25 7.37
C ILE A 62 18.46 -1.58 6.61
N ALA A 63 17.56 -1.68 5.63
CA ALA A 63 17.40 -2.91 4.85
C ALA A 63 18.69 -3.31 4.12
N LEU A 64 19.40 -2.34 3.53
CA LEU A 64 20.67 -2.57 2.83
C LEU A 64 21.82 -2.85 3.81
N ALA A 65 21.87 -2.20 4.97
CA ALA A 65 22.89 -2.47 5.98
C ALA A 65 22.85 -3.93 6.44
N PHE A 66 21.67 -4.49 6.72
CA PHE A 66 21.54 -5.90 7.08
C PHE A 66 21.86 -6.85 5.91
N ALA A 67 21.68 -6.40 4.66
CA ALA A 67 22.08 -7.18 3.48
C ALA A 67 23.60 -7.32 3.36
N VAL A 68 24.35 -6.26 3.71
CA VAL A 68 25.83 -6.27 3.71
C VAL A 68 26.38 -7.32 4.69
N PHE A 69 25.68 -7.58 5.79
CA PHE A 69 26.06 -8.61 6.77
C PHE A 69 25.70 -10.05 6.34
N HIS A 70 25.34 -10.28 5.06
CA HIS A 70 25.00 -11.59 4.49
C HIS A 70 23.86 -12.30 5.25
N ALA A 71 22.97 -11.54 5.89
CA ALA A 71 21.77 -12.11 6.48
C ALA A 71 20.88 -12.68 5.36
N PRO A 72 20.24 -13.85 5.56
CA PRO A 72 19.33 -14.45 4.58
C PRO A 72 17.99 -13.69 4.57
N ILE A 73 18.01 -12.46 4.08
CA ILE A 73 16.87 -11.54 4.06
C ILE A 73 16.71 -10.93 2.66
N SER A 74 15.48 -10.56 2.33
CA SER A 74 15.20 -9.76 1.14
C SER A 74 15.07 -8.28 1.52
N PRO A 75 16.02 -7.40 1.12
CA PRO A 75 15.94 -5.97 1.41
C PRO A 75 14.67 -5.36 0.83
N GLY A 76 14.27 -5.81 -0.37
CA GLY A 76 13.04 -5.33 -1.01
C GLY A 76 11.78 -5.65 -0.21
N ALA A 77 11.72 -6.79 0.48
CA ALA A 77 10.59 -7.11 1.34
C ALA A 77 10.51 -6.13 2.52
N ILE A 78 11.64 -5.88 3.21
CA ILE A 78 11.74 -4.93 4.32
C ILE A 78 11.32 -3.53 3.90
N VAL A 79 11.85 -3.07 2.76
CA VAL A 79 11.54 -1.75 2.20
C VAL A 79 10.04 -1.65 1.88
N THR A 80 9.45 -2.70 1.31
CA THR A 80 8.01 -2.73 1.03
C THR A 80 7.19 -2.58 2.31
N GLY A 81 7.52 -3.33 3.36
CA GLY A 81 6.83 -3.27 4.66
C GLY A 81 6.81 -1.86 5.25
N GLY A 82 7.93 -1.14 5.19
CA GLY A 82 8.03 0.22 5.70
C GLY A 82 7.37 1.27 4.80
N ILE A 83 7.55 1.19 3.48
CA ILE A 83 7.10 2.25 2.56
C ILE A 83 5.59 2.26 2.38
N LEU A 84 4.88 1.13 2.52
CA LEU A 84 3.41 1.12 2.46
C LEU A 84 2.78 2.07 3.49
N LEU A 85 3.45 2.33 4.62
CA LEU A 85 3.02 3.30 5.64
C LEU A 85 3.23 4.77 5.22
N LEU A 86 4.13 5.02 4.28
CA LEU A 86 4.46 6.36 3.80
C LEU A 86 3.62 6.75 2.57
N LEU A 87 2.93 5.78 1.96
CA LEU A 87 2.16 6.01 0.75
C LEU A 87 0.98 6.95 1.02
N PRO A 88 0.78 7.99 0.19
CA PRO A 88 -0.32 8.94 0.34
C PRO A 88 -1.65 8.36 -0.19
N SER A 89 -1.98 7.11 0.14
CA SER A 89 -3.10 6.36 -0.42
C SER A 89 -4.45 7.05 -0.18
N GLY A 90 -4.69 7.57 1.03
CA GLY A 90 -5.89 8.34 1.35
C GLY A 90 -6.01 9.63 0.56
N ARG A 91 -4.90 10.38 0.39
CA ARG A 91 -4.88 11.61 -0.42
C ARG A 91 -5.14 11.31 -1.90
N LEU A 92 -4.55 10.24 -2.42
CA LEU A 92 -4.71 9.80 -3.80
C LEU A 92 -6.17 9.42 -4.10
N VAL A 93 -6.75 8.57 -3.26
CA VAL A 93 -8.16 8.19 -3.38
C VAL A 93 -9.05 9.42 -3.36
N SER A 94 -8.83 10.32 -2.41
CA SER A 94 -9.64 11.52 -2.26
C SER A 94 -9.48 12.47 -3.45
N ALA A 95 -8.28 12.53 -4.07
CA ALA A 95 -8.04 13.28 -5.30
C ALA A 95 -8.86 12.72 -6.48
N VAL A 96 -8.88 11.39 -6.63
CA VAL A 96 -9.66 10.70 -7.67
C VAL A 96 -11.16 10.90 -7.43
N GLN A 97 -11.62 10.83 -6.18
CA GLN A 97 -13.01 11.13 -5.82
C GLN A 97 -13.38 12.56 -6.20
N ASP A 98 -12.56 13.55 -5.85
CA ASP A 98 -12.81 14.94 -6.19
C ASP A 98 -12.86 15.16 -7.70
N ALA A 99 -11.93 14.57 -8.44
CA ALA A 99 -11.88 14.68 -9.90
C ALA A 99 -13.16 14.14 -10.55
N ILE A 100 -13.64 12.98 -10.12
CA ILE A 100 -14.84 12.33 -10.66
C ILE A 100 -16.12 13.07 -10.23
N ASN A 101 -16.17 13.60 -9.01
CA ASN A 101 -17.37 14.29 -8.49
C ASN A 101 -17.44 15.78 -8.88
N GLY A 102 -16.53 16.27 -9.74
CA GLY A 102 -16.61 17.63 -10.29
C GLY A 102 -15.91 18.72 -9.46
N PHE A 103 -14.90 18.38 -8.67
CA PHE A 103 -14.06 19.32 -7.90
C PHE A 103 -12.61 19.35 -8.41
N PRO A 104 -12.36 19.83 -9.66
CA PRO A 104 -11.08 19.67 -10.34
C PRO A 104 -9.92 20.42 -9.67
N VAL A 105 -10.16 21.61 -9.11
CA VAL A 105 -9.10 22.41 -8.46
C VAL A 105 -8.61 21.73 -7.19
N THR A 106 -9.53 21.21 -6.37
CA THR A 106 -9.21 20.42 -5.17
C THR A 106 -8.48 19.13 -5.54
N ALA A 107 -8.96 18.43 -6.57
CA ALA A 107 -8.32 17.23 -7.09
C ALA A 107 -6.88 17.50 -7.54
N ALA A 108 -6.65 18.54 -8.34
CA ALA A 108 -5.33 18.93 -8.82
C ALA A 108 -4.36 19.21 -7.67
N GLY A 109 -4.80 19.95 -6.65
CA GLY A 109 -3.99 20.21 -5.45
C GLY A 109 -3.63 18.92 -4.70
N ARG A 110 -4.58 17.98 -4.55
CA ARG A 110 -4.33 16.69 -3.91
C ARG A 110 -3.42 15.79 -4.74
N PHE A 111 -3.59 15.75 -6.07
CA PHE A 111 -2.68 15.03 -6.97
C PHE A 111 -1.26 15.58 -6.88
N LEU A 112 -1.08 16.90 -6.90
CA LEU A 112 0.23 17.51 -6.73
C LEU A 112 0.88 17.08 -5.41
N SER A 113 0.13 17.14 -4.29
CA SER A 113 0.61 16.68 -2.99
C SER A 113 1.01 15.19 -2.98
N VAL A 114 0.22 14.35 -3.66
CA VAL A 114 0.50 12.92 -3.85
C VAL A 114 1.79 12.73 -4.64
N PHE A 115 1.97 13.41 -5.77
CA PHE A 115 3.18 13.33 -6.58
C PHE A 115 4.42 13.82 -5.82
N LEU A 116 4.32 14.89 -5.03
CA LEU A 116 5.41 15.36 -4.16
C LEU A 116 5.80 14.30 -3.12
N THR A 117 4.81 13.64 -2.50
CA THR A 117 5.07 12.57 -1.52
C THR A 117 5.71 11.36 -2.20
N PHE A 118 5.24 10.98 -3.39
CA PHE A 118 5.88 9.92 -4.20
C PHE A 118 7.31 10.28 -4.57
N GLY A 119 7.57 11.52 -5.00
CA GLY A 119 8.90 12.02 -5.29
C GLY A 119 9.83 11.97 -4.08
N ALA A 120 9.32 12.30 -2.89
CA ALA A 120 10.07 12.17 -1.64
C ALA A 120 10.45 10.72 -1.35
N ILE A 121 9.50 9.78 -1.49
CA ILE A 121 9.74 8.34 -1.29
C ILE A 121 10.82 7.84 -2.26
N VAL A 122 10.65 8.14 -3.55
CA VAL A 122 11.60 7.78 -4.61
C VAL A 122 12.99 8.34 -4.32
N SER A 123 13.09 9.63 -3.97
CA SER A 123 14.35 10.29 -3.65
C SER A 123 15.05 9.63 -2.45
N GLY A 124 14.31 9.34 -1.38
CA GLY A 124 14.87 8.66 -0.20
C GLY A 124 15.41 7.27 -0.52
N ILE A 125 14.65 6.46 -1.28
CA ILE A 125 15.10 5.14 -1.74
C ILE A 125 16.36 5.28 -2.62
N ALA A 126 16.36 6.20 -3.58
CA ALA A 126 17.47 6.42 -4.51
C ALA A 126 18.76 6.75 -3.77
N VAL A 127 18.72 7.74 -2.87
CA VAL A 127 19.89 8.17 -2.09
C VAL A 127 20.41 7.01 -1.22
N ALA A 128 19.52 6.27 -0.56
CA ALA A 128 19.91 5.11 0.25
C ALA A 128 20.50 3.98 -0.60
N SER A 129 19.99 3.77 -1.82
CA SER A 129 20.44 2.71 -2.72
C SER A 129 21.85 3.00 -3.24
N VAL A 130 22.10 4.26 -3.65
CA VAL A 130 23.45 4.70 -4.05
C VAL A 130 24.41 4.62 -2.87
N PHE A 131 24.00 5.09 -1.68
CA PHE A 131 24.83 5.02 -0.48
C PHE A 131 25.17 3.56 -0.11
N GLY A 132 24.18 2.66 -0.12
CA GLY A 132 24.38 1.24 0.15
C GLY A 132 25.30 0.55 -0.87
N ALA A 133 25.23 0.95 -2.14
CA ALA A 133 26.09 0.44 -3.20
C ALA A 133 27.58 0.79 -3.01
N LEU A 134 27.92 1.78 -2.19
CA LEU A 134 29.31 2.10 -1.83
C LEU A 134 29.93 1.04 -0.89
N PHE A 135 29.11 0.27 -0.19
CA PHE A 135 29.55 -0.70 0.82
C PHE A 135 29.38 -2.16 0.36
N THR A 136 28.99 -2.39 -0.90
CA THR A 136 28.80 -3.75 -1.43
C THR A 136 29.08 -3.83 -2.93
N ASP A 137 29.95 -4.77 -3.30
CA ASP A 137 30.20 -5.13 -4.71
C ASP A 137 29.11 -6.06 -5.28
N GLN A 138 28.24 -6.59 -4.43
CA GLN A 138 27.20 -7.55 -4.83
C GLN A 138 25.91 -6.88 -5.32
N ARG A 139 26.04 -6.00 -6.31
CA ARG A 139 24.90 -5.26 -6.91
C ARG A 139 23.83 -6.17 -7.50
N GLN A 140 24.21 -7.36 -7.97
CA GLN A 140 23.30 -8.33 -8.60
C GLN A 140 22.53 -9.18 -7.58
N ASN A 141 23.13 -9.56 -6.45
CA ASN A 141 22.45 -10.33 -5.38
C ASN A 141 21.37 -9.51 -4.65
N LEU A 142 21.45 -8.18 -4.65
CA LEU A 142 20.44 -7.32 -4.04
C LEU A 142 19.13 -7.27 -4.85
N LEU A 143 19.21 -7.54 -6.17
CA LEU A 143 18.07 -7.67 -7.08
C LEU A 143 17.55 -9.12 -7.12
N GLN A 144 18.46 -10.09 -7.14
CA GLN A 144 18.16 -11.51 -6.96
C GLN A 144 17.94 -11.80 -5.48
N SER A 145 16.77 -11.36 -5.02
CA SER A 145 16.18 -11.80 -3.77
C SER A 145 16.45 -13.27 -3.50
N SER A 146 17.10 -13.58 -2.38
CA SER A 146 16.99 -14.90 -1.74
C SER A 146 15.52 -15.30 -1.76
N ASP A 147 15.25 -16.48 -2.32
CA ASP A 147 13.93 -17.01 -2.68
C ASP A 147 12.79 -16.49 -1.79
N LEU A 148 12.05 -15.48 -2.26
CA LEU A 148 10.76 -15.17 -1.64
C LEU A 148 9.84 -16.33 -1.98
N VAL A 149 9.77 -17.30 -1.07
CA VAL A 149 8.81 -18.38 -1.15
C VAL A 149 7.49 -17.83 -0.61
N PRO A 150 6.47 -17.61 -1.45
CA PRO A 150 5.19 -17.13 -0.96
C PRO A 150 4.65 -18.15 0.05
N PRO A 151 4.25 -17.70 1.26
CA PRO A 151 3.74 -18.61 2.26
C PRO A 151 2.42 -19.25 1.82
N PRO A 152 1.97 -20.32 2.49
CA PRO A 152 0.66 -20.91 2.24
C PRO A 152 -0.43 -19.85 2.31
N LEU A 153 -1.40 -19.91 1.39
CA LEU A 153 -2.49 -18.94 1.27
C LEU A 153 -3.20 -18.67 2.61
N ALA A 154 -3.44 -19.73 3.40
CA ALA A 154 -4.07 -19.59 4.73
C ALA A 154 -3.29 -18.65 5.66
N LEU A 155 -1.95 -18.75 5.68
CA LEU A 155 -1.11 -17.86 6.49
C LEU A 155 -1.17 -16.43 5.95
N ILE A 156 -1.16 -16.25 4.63
CA ILE A 156 -1.30 -14.92 4.02
C ILE A 156 -2.61 -14.27 4.42
N LEU A 157 -3.74 -14.99 4.35
CA LEU A 157 -5.04 -14.47 4.73
C LEU A 157 -5.08 -14.02 6.20
N ILE A 158 -4.48 -14.79 7.10
CA ILE A 158 -4.36 -14.42 8.52
C ILE A 158 -3.52 -13.16 8.67
N LEU A 159 -2.39 -13.06 7.98
CA LEU A 159 -1.50 -11.90 8.02
C LEU A 159 -2.17 -10.65 7.45
N VAL A 160 -2.90 -10.75 6.33
CA VAL A 160 -3.66 -9.64 5.74
C VAL A 160 -4.74 -9.17 6.71
N LEU A 161 -5.50 -10.08 7.32
CA LEU A 161 -6.53 -9.75 8.30
C LEU A 161 -5.92 -9.05 9.53
N PHE A 162 -4.81 -9.57 10.05
CA PHE A 162 -4.16 -8.97 11.22
C PHE A 162 -3.53 -7.61 10.88
N ALA A 163 -2.85 -7.51 9.74
CA ALA A 163 -2.24 -6.27 9.29
C ALA A 163 -3.27 -5.18 9.04
N THR A 164 -4.39 -5.48 8.39
CA THR A 164 -5.50 -4.52 8.18
C THR A 164 -6.08 -4.00 9.49
N VAL A 165 -6.21 -4.84 10.53
CA VAL A 165 -6.59 -4.37 11.89
C VAL A 165 -5.52 -3.43 12.44
N LEU A 166 -4.24 -3.79 12.34
CA LEU A 166 -3.13 -3.00 12.88
C LEU A 166 -3.00 -1.64 12.22
N ILE A 167 -3.12 -1.56 10.88
CA ILE A 167 -3.12 -0.26 10.20
C ILE A 167 -4.37 0.54 10.57
N GLY A 168 -5.54 -0.10 10.76
CA GLY A 168 -6.73 0.58 11.29
C GLY A 168 -6.50 1.21 12.67
N ILE A 169 -5.76 0.51 13.56
CA ILE A 169 -5.35 1.05 14.87
C ILE A 169 -4.34 2.19 14.70
N ALA A 170 -3.39 2.06 13.77
CA ALA A 170 -2.39 3.10 13.51
C ALA A 170 -3.04 4.39 12.98
N GLU A 171 -4.04 4.26 12.10
CA GLU A 171 -4.87 5.34 11.56
C GLU A 171 -5.96 5.82 12.54
N GLN A 172 -5.97 5.30 13.78
CA GLN A 172 -6.90 5.70 14.84
C GLN A 172 -8.38 5.50 14.49
N ALA A 173 -8.70 4.47 13.70
CA ALA A 173 -10.07 4.10 13.39
C ALA A 173 -10.82 3.63 14.64
N LEU A 174 -12.14 3.85 14.67
CA LEU A 174 -13.00 3.37 15.75
C LEU A 174 -12.93 1.85 15.86
N ALA A 175 -12.85 1.31 17.08
CA ALA A 175 -12.71 -0.13 17.34
C ALA A 175 -13.77 -0.98 16.62
N LYS A 176 -15.02 -0.50 16.56
CA LYS A 176 -16.13 -1.17 15.86
C LYS A 176 -15.93 -1.32 14.35
N LEU A 177 -15.02 -0.55 13.74
CA LEU A 177 -14.72 -0.58 12.31
C LEU A 177 -13.52 -1.46 11.97
N LEU A 178 -12.71 -1.86 12.96
CA LEU A 178 -11.47 -2.62 12.71
C LEU A 178 -11.74 -3.96 12.02
N LEU A 179 -12.65 -4.77 12.59
CA LEU A 179 -12.98 -6.09 12.03
C LEU A 179 -13.66 -5.99 10.65
N PRO A 180 -14.67 -5.13 10.43
CA PRO A 180 -15.22 -4.89 9.09
C PRO A 180 -14.15 -4.47 8.08
N THR A 181 -13.25 -3.56 8.44
CA THR A 181 -12.15 -3.10 7.59
C THR A 181 -11.19 -4.24 7.23
N ALA A 182 -10.93 -5.12 8.19
CA ALA A 182 -10.07 -6.27 7.97
C ALA A 182 -10.68 -7.29 7.00
N VAL A 183 -11.98 -7.57 7.15
CA VAL A 183 -12.73 -8.40 6.19
C VAL A 183 -12.71 -7.76 4.79
N THR A 184 -12.83 -6.43 4.72
CA THR A 184 -12.78 -5.71 3.44
C THR A 184 -11.43 -5.86 2.75
N GLY A 185 -10.33 -5.75 3.49
CA GLY A 185 -8.98 -5.96 2.95
C GLY A 185 -8.71 -7.42 2.58
N LEU A 186 -9.25 -8.37 3.35
CA LEU A 186 -9.21 -9.80 3.03
C LEU A 186 -9.89 -10.09 1.69
N ILE A 187 -11.09 -9.53 1.47
CA ILE A 187 -11.83 -9.65 0.20
C ILE A 187 -11.00 -9.06 -0.94
N GLY A 188 -10.42 -7.86 -0.74
CA GLY A 188 -9.53 -7.24 -1.73
C GLY A 188 -8.36 -8.15 -2.12
N TYR A 189 -7.67 -8.72 -1.13
CA TYR A 189 -6.56 -9.63 -1.39
C TYR A 189 -7.00 -10.93 -2.09
N LEU A 190 -8.14 -11.52 -1.71
CA LEU A 190 -8.67 -12.70 -2.39
C LEU A 190 -8.99 -12.42 -3.86
N VAL A 191 -9.65 -11.29 -4.16
CA VAL A 191 -9.93 -10.91 -5.55
C VAL A 191 -8.64 -10.68 -6.33
N LEU A 192 -7.63 -10.06 -5.72
CA LEU A 192 -6.31 -9.92 -6.31
C LEU A 192 -5.69 -11.29 -6.64
N TYR A 193 -5.67 -12.20 -5.66
CA TYR A 193 -5.11 -13.54 -5.81
C TYR A 193 -5.78 -14.34 -6.93
N PHE A 194 -7.11 -14.40 -6.94
CA PHE A 194 -7.85 -15.13 -7.97
C PHE A 194 -7.72 -14.47 -9.35
N SER A 195 -7.70 -13.14 -9.44
CA SER A 195 -7.50 -12.43 -10.71
C SER A 195 -6.13 -12.72 -11.33
N MET A 196 -5.08 -12.79 -10.50
CA MET A 196 -3.74 -13.15 -10.96
C MET A 196 -3.66 -14.63 -11.37
N GLN A 197 -4.33 -15.53 -10.65
CA GLN A 197 -4.35 -16.96 -11.00
C GLN A 197 -5.11 -17.23 -12.30
N HIS A 198 -6.22 -16.53 -12.55
CA HIS A 198 -6.99 -16.66 -13.79
C HIS A 198 -6.21 -16.17 -15.01
N ALA A 199 -5.36 -15.14 -14.85
CA ALA A 199 -4.49 -14.64 -15.91
C ALA A 199 -3.51 -15.70 -16.45
N ALA A 200 -3.16 -16.70 -15.62
CA ALA A 200 -2.29 -17.81 -16.02
C ALA A 200 -3.02 -18.96 -16.75
N CYS A 201 -4.36 -19.01 -16.68
CA CYS A 201 -5.14 -20.19 -17.08
C CYS A 201 -6.07 -19.96 -18.29
N SER A 202 -6.44 -18.71 -18.60
CA SER A 202 -7.48 -18.41 -19.60
C SER A 202 -6.94 -17.75 -20.87
N MET A 203 -7.09 -18.41 -22.02
CA MET A 203 -6.69 -17.93 -23.36
C MET A 203 -7.52 -16.76 -23.93
N GLN A 204 -8.59 -16.27 -23.25
CA GLN A 204 -9.54 -15.31 -23.85
C GLN A 204 -9.63 -13.94 -23.15
N LEU A 205 -9.23 -13.82 -21.88
CA LEU A 205 -9.06 -12.52 -21.19
C LEU A 205 -7.84 -12.59 -20.27
N VAL A 206 -6.67 -12.21 -20.78
CA VAL A 206 -5.47 -12.07 -19.95
C VAL A 206 -5.63 -10.82 -19.09
N ILE A 207 -6.13 -10.98 -17.86
CA ILE A 207 -6.13 -9.91 -16.86
C ILE A 207 -4.67 -9.71 -16.44
N GLY A 208 -3.97 -8.81 -17.13
CA GLY A 208 -2.56 -8.57 -16.86
C GLY A 208 -2.30 -8.11 -15.40
N PRO A 209 -1.04 -8.20 -14.93
CA PRO A 209 -0.65 -7.83 -13.56
C PRO A 209 -0.92 -6.35 -13.23
N ARG A 210 -1.19 -5.53 -14.24
CA ARG A 210 -1.56 -4.12 -14.10
C ARG A 210 -3.05 -3.91 -13.79
N LEU A 211 -3.92 -4.79 -14.28
CA LEU A 211 -5.38 -4.69 -14.15
C LEU A 211 -5.92 -5.39 -12.92
N ALA A 212 -5.30 -6.51 -12.51
CA ALA A 212 -5.78 -7.29 -11.36
C ALA A 212 -5.92 -6.46 -10.06
N PRO A 213 -4.98 -5.56 -9.71
CA PRO A 213 -5.13 -4.70 -8.52
C PRO A 213 -6.28 -3.70 -8.66
N ALA A 214 -6.54 -3.18 -9.87
CA ALA A 214 -7.66 -2.27 -10.12
C ALA A 214 -9.01 -2.98 -9.93
N ILE A 215 -9.14 -4.21 -10.41
CA ILE A 215 -10.34 -5.05 -10.22
C ILE A 215 -10.57 -5.36 -8.74
N ALA A 216 -9.50 -5.76 -8.03
CA ALA A 216 -9.55 -5.96 -6.59
C ALA A 216 -9.99 -4.69 -5.85
N ALA A 217 -9.51 -3.53 -6.30
CA ALA A 217 -9.90 -2.24 -5.72
C ALA A 217 -11.38 -1.91 -5.93
N VAL A 218 -11.99 -2.30 -7.06
CA VAL A 218 -13.45 -2.18 -7.27
C VAL A 218 -14.22 -2.97 -6.22
N ALA A 219 -13.82 -4.22 -5.94
CA ALA A 219 -14.45 -5.04 -4.92
C ALA A 219 -14.31 -4.39 -3.53
N VAL A 220 -13.12 -3.88 -3.18
CA VAL A 220 -12.90 -3.13 -1.95
C VAL A 220 -13.80 -1.89 -1.87
N GLY A 221 -13.93 -1.14 -2.96
CA GLY A 221 -14.79 0.05 -3.03
C GLY A 221 -16.26 -0.27 -2.74
N ILE A 222 -16.80 -1.33 -3.35
CA ILE A 222 -18.19 -1.79 -3.12
C ILE A 222 -18.40 -2.19 -1.66
N VAL A 223 -17.53 -3.05 -1.13
CA VAL A 223 -17.69 -3.60 0.23
C VAL A 223 -17.46 -2.51 1.28
N ALA A 224 -16.44 -1.67 1.12
CA ALA A 224 -16.19 -0.54 2.00
C ALA A 224 -17.39 0.43 2.03
N ARG A 225 -18.03 0.67 0.87
CA ARG A 225 -19.23 1.50 0.80
C ARG A 225 -20.41 0.87 1.53
N LEU A 226 -20.63 -0.43 1.37
CA LEU A 226 -21.69 -1.15 2.11
C LEU A 226 -21.51 -1.06 3.62
N ILE A 227 -20.28 -1.27 4.10
CA ILE A 227 -19.94 -1.20 5.53
C ILE A 227 -20.10 0.24 6.05
N ALA A 228 -19.61 1.22 5.30
CA ALA A 228 -19.74 2.64 5.62
C ALA A 228 -21.21 3.06 5.78
N LEU A 229 -22.09 2.60 4.87
CA LEU A 229 -23.52 2.86 4.94
C LEU A 229 -24.19 2.15 6.12
N ARG A 230 -23.80 0.91 6.43
CA ARG A 230 -24.36 0.12 7.54
C ARG A 230 -23.97 0.66 8.91
N LEU A 231 -22.73 1.16 9.06
CA LEU A 231 -22.16 1.57 10.35
C LEU A 231 -22.12 3.09 10.55
N GLY A 232 -22.58 3.87 9.57
CA GLY A 232 -22.59 5.34 9.62
C GLY A 232 -21.20 5.96 9.65
N ALA A 233 -20.22 5.31 9.01
CA ALA A 233 -18.82 5.74 9.01
C ALA A 233 -18.40 6.35 7.66
N PRO A 234 -17.39 7.24 7.62
CA PRO A 234 -16.81 7.67 6.36
C PRO A 234 -16.18 6.49 5.62
N GLN A 235 -16.45 6.35 4.32
CA GLN A 235 -15.95 5.23 3.52
C GLN A 235 -14.41 5.15 3.51
N LEU A 236 -13.73 6.29 3.50
CA LEU A 236 -12.26 6.36 3.47
C LEU A 236 -11.62 5.64 4.66
N VAL A 237 -12.28 5.62 5.83
CA VAL A 237 -11.79 4.94 7.05
C VAL A 237 -11.71 3.43 6.86
N VAL A 238 -12.59 2.86 6.03
CA VAL A 238 -12.61 1.43 5.71
C VAL A 238 -11.77 1.15 4.47
N ALA A 239 -11.91 1.97 3.43
CA ALA A 239 -11.35 1.65 2.12
C ALA A 239 -9.82 1.83 2.07
N VAL A 240 -9.27 2.87 2.69
CA VAL A 240 -7.83 3.20 2.59
C VAL A 240 -6.94 2.11 3.22
N PRO A 241 -7.22 1.60 4.43
CA PRO A 241 -6.44 0.49 5.00
C PRO A 241 -6.54 -0.81 4.18
N SER A 242 -7.70 -1.04 3.55
CA SER A 242 -7.95 -2.27 2.79
C SER A 242 -7.24 -2.34 1.44
N ILE A 243 -6.97 -1.21 0.78
CA ILE A 243 -6.30 -1.20 -0.52
C ILE A 243 -4.77 -1.33 -0.43
N LEU A 244 -4.15 -1.24 0.76
CA LEU A 244 -2.69 -1.21 0.90
C LEU A 244 -2.01 -2.48 0.35
N PHE A 245 -2.65 -3.65 0.46
CA PHE A 245 -2.13 -4.91 -0.07
C PHE A 245 -2.26 -5.04 -1.59
N LEU A 246 -2.98 -4.11 -2.23
CA LEU A 246 -3.09 -4.02 -3.69
C LEU A 246 -1.97 -3.14 -4.29
N LEU A 247 -1.24 -2.40 -3.44
CA LEU A 247 -0.21 -1.47 -3.87
C LEU A 247 1.13 -2.17 -4.06
N THR A 248 1.93 -1.66 -5.00
CA THR A 248 3.14 -2.34 -5.46
C THR A 248 4.40 -1.73 -4.84
N GLY A 249 4.67 -2.01 -3.57
CA GLY A 249 5.88 -1.47 -2.91
C GLY A 249 7.17 -2.19 -3.34
N LEU A 250 7.12 -3.51 -3.57
CA LEU A 250 8.30 -4.29 -3.97
C LEU A 250 8.78 -3.93 -5.38
N SER A 251 7.85 -3.70 -6.31
CA SER A 251 8.21 -3.28 -7.67
C SER A 251 8.82 -1.88 -7.66
N MET A 252 8.33 -0.97 -6.82
CA MET A 252 8.84 0.38 -6.70
C MET A 252 10.30 0.38 -6.20
N PHE A 253 10.60 -0.42 -5.17
CA PHE A 253 11.97 -0.60 -4.70
C PHE A 253 12.88 -1.18 -5.80
N ARG A 254 12.47 -2.29 -6.43
CA ARG A 254 13.26 -2.94 -7.50
C ARG A 254 13.51 -2.00 -8.68
N ALA A 255 12.49 -1.28 -9.11
CA ALA A 255 12.58 -0.29 -10.18
C ALA A 255 13.56 0.84 -9.82
N MET A 256 13.50 1.35 -8.58
CA MET A 256 14.43 2.37 -8.11
C MET A 256 15.86 1.88 -8.01
N PHE A 257 16.07 0.66 -7.51
CA PHE A 257 17.39 0.06 -7.41
C PHE A 257 17.98 -0.16 -8.81
N ALA A 258 17.19 -0.68 -9.76
CA ALA A 258 17.59 -0.84 -11.15
C ALA A 258 17.95 0.51 -11.80
N LEU A 259 17.14 1.55 -11.57
CA LEU A 259 17.37 2.88 -12.10
C LEU A 259 18.66 3.53 -11.58
N THR A 260 19.01 3.32 -10.31
CA THR A 260 20.04 4.09 -9.60
C THR A 260 21.37 3.37 -9.42
N VAL A 261 21.37 2.04 -9.37
CA VAL A 261 22.55 1.22 -9.07
C VAL A 261 22.92 0.29 -10.21
N ALA A 262 21.94 -0.25 -10.94
CA ALA A 262 22.19 -1.17 -12.06
C ALA A 262 22.18 -0.40 -13.40
N THR A 263 23.34 0.14 -13.78
CA THR A 263 23.50 0.97 -14.99
C THR A 263 23.09 0.29 -16.29
N GLU A 264 23.16 -1.05 -16.37
CA GLU A 264 22.73 -1.79 -17.57
C GLU A 264 21.21 -1.99 -17.67
N SER A 265 20.46 -1.82 -16.58
CA SER A 265 19.01 -2.02 -16.51
C SER A 265 18.24 -0.75 -16.12
N SER A 266 18.83 0.43 -16.33
CA SER A 266 18.19 1.70 -15.98
C SER A 266 16.88 1.93 -16.74
N LEU A 267 16.77 1.47 -17.99
CA LEU A 267 15.51 1.52 -18.76
C LEU A 267 14.42 0.65 -18.12
N ASP A 268 14.76 -0.55 -17.64
CA ASP A 268 13.83 -1.42 -16.91
C ASP A 268 13.37 -0.77 -15.61
N GLY A 269 14.26 -0.01 -14.95
CA GLY A 269 13.93 0.81 -13.79
C GLY A 269 12.86 1.87 -14.10
N VAL A 270 13.00 2.62 -15.19
CA VAL A 270 12.00 3.61 -15.63
C VAL A 270 10.66 2.94 -15.94
N VAL A 271 10.68 1.84 -16.71
CA VAL A 271 9.47 1.09 -17.08
C VAL A 271 8.79 0.51 -15.84
N GLY A 272 9.57 -0.01 -14.89
CA GLY A 272 9.07 -0.54 -13.63
C GLY A 272 8.37 0.53 -12.78
N LEU A 273 8.94 1.73 -12.69
CA LEU A 273 8.33 2.84 -11.94
C LEU A 273 7.05 3.33 -12.61
N PHE A 274 7.04 3.43 -13.94
CA PHE A 274 5.83 3.77 -14.70
C PHE A 274 4.73 2.73 -14.49
N ASN A 275 5.07 1.44 -14.49
CA ASN A 275 4.11 0.37 -14.19
C ASN A 275 3.54 0.47 -12.77
N ALA A 276 4.37 0.78 -11.78
CA ALA A 276 3.91 1.01 -10.41
C ALA A 276 2.92 2.19 -10.34
N LEU A 277 3.22 3.30 -11.04
CA LEU A 277 2.33 4.45 -11.14
C LEU A 277 0.97 4.06 -11.76
N VAL A 278 0.97 3.33 -12.87
CA VAL A 278 -0.26 2.84 -13.52
C VAL A 278 -1.09 1.98 -12.56
N VAL A 279 -0.45 1.06 -11.82
CA VAL A 279 -1.16 0.22 -10.85
C VAL A 279 -1.76 1.05 -9.72
N ILE A 280 -1.00 1.98 -9.15
CA ILE A 280 -1.45 2.83 -8.05
C ILE A 280 -2.64 3.71 -8.46
N LEU A 281 -2.58 4.33 -9.64
CA LEU A 281 -3.68 5.10 -10.20
C LEU A 281 -4.88 4.20 -10.52
N GLY A 282 -4.65 3.01 -11.06
CA GLY A 282 -5.67 2.01 -11.34
C GLY A 282 -6.40 1.52 -10.08
N VAL A 283 -5.67 1.29 -8.99
CA VAL A 283 -6.24 0.94 -7.68
C VAL A 283 -7.11 2.09 -7.15
N ALA A 284 -6.64 3.33 -7.24
CA ALA A 284 -7.43 4.48 -6.80
C ALA A 284 -8.71 4.67 -7.64
N ALA A 285 -8.59 4.60 -8.97
CA ALA A 285 -9.74 4.66 -9.89
C ALA A 285 -10.72 3.50 -9.68
N GLY A 286 -10.23 2.27 -9.55
CA GLY A 286 -11.04 1.09 -9.28
C GLY A 286 -11.81 1.21 -7.98
N MET A 287 -11.16 1.69 -6.91
CA MET A 287 -11.84 1.90 -5.64
C MET A 287 -12.97 2.93 -5.73
N VAL A 288 -12.73 4.05 -6.41
CA VAL A 288 -13.77 5.07 -6.60
C VAL A 288 -14.89 4.60 -7.53
N LEU A 289 -14.58 3.79 -8.55
CA LEU A 289 -15.59 3.13 -9.37
C LEU A 289 -16.48 2.21 -8.51
N GLY A 290 -15.87 1.39 -7.65
CA GLY A 290 -16.60 0.54 -6.71
C GLY A 290 -17.50 1.30 -5.73
N ASP A 291 -17.02 2.43 -5.18
CA ASP A 291 -17.86 3.32 -4.36
C ASP A 291 -19.10 3.79 -5.14
N ASN A 292 -18.86 4.30 -6.36
CA ASN A 292 -19.91 4.86 -7.21
C ASN A 292 -20.96 3.81 -7.59
N SER A 293 -20.54 2.61 -7.96
CA SER A 293 -21.43 1.49 -8.26
C SER A 293 -22.31 1.08 -7.08
N ALA A 294 -21.83 1.26 -5.85
CA ALA A 294 -22.60 0.96 -4.63
C ALA A 294 -23.53 2.10 -4.17
N ARG A 295 -23.49 3.29 -4.78
CA ARG A 295 -24.36 4.44 -4.42
C ARG A 295 -25.87 4.17 -4.51
N PRO A 296 -26.40 3.46 -5.52
CA PRO A 296 -27.85 3.23 -5.67
C PRO A 296 -28.48 2.47 -4.48
N LEU A 297 -27.70 1.65 -3.77
CA LEU A 297 -28.16 0.84 -2.65
C LEU A 297 -28.72 1.68 -1.48
N LYS A 298 -28.32 2.96 -1.37
CA LYS A 298 -28.91 3.92 -0.40
C LYS A 298 -30.33 4.35 -0.77
N ARG A 299 -30.67 4.45 -2.06
CA ARG A 299 -32.01 4.91 -2.51
C ARG A 299 -33.11 3.87 -2.24
N GLY A 300 -32.77 2.58 -2.23
CA GLY A 300 -33.71 1.50 -1.91
C GLY A 300 -34.27 1.59 -0.48
N ASN A 301 -33.43 1.90 0.50
CA ASN A 301 -33.85 1.98 1.90
C ASN A 301 -34.72 3.21 2.20
N VAL A 302 -34.42 4.38 1.62
CA VAL A 302 -35.25 5.59 1.78
C VAL A 302 -36.63 5.39 1.13
N SER A 303 -36.70 4.70 -0.01
CA SER A 303 -37.97 4.39 -0.67
C SER A 303 -38.80 3.36 0.14
N ALA A 304 -38.15 2.41 0.82
CA ALA A 304 -38.82 1.46 1.71
C ALA A 304 -39.29 2.12 3.03
N GLU A 305 -38.50 3.00 3.64
CA GLU A 305 -38.90 3.79 4.81
C GLU A 305 -40.00 4.79 4.49
N ALA A 306 -39.92 5.50 3.36
CA ALA A 306 -40.97 6.40 2.90
C ALA A 306 -42.28 5.64 2.58
N ARG A 307 -42.19 4.42 2.02
CA ARG A 307 -43.36 3.53 1.84
C ARG A 307 -43.93 3.02 3.16
N ARG A 308 -43.09 2.78 4.17
CA ARG A 308 -43.51 2.31 5.50
C ARG A 308 -44.20 3.42 6.31
N ASN A 309 -43.72 4.65 6.22
CA ASN A 309 -44.35 5.82 6.86
C ASN A 309 -45.68 6.23 6.20
N ARG A 310 -45.91 5.87 4.93
CA ARG A 310 -47.22 6.07 4.28
C ARG A 310 -48.30 5.05 4.66
N ARG A 311 -47.96 3.99 5.41
CA ARG A 311 -48.87 2.92 5.83
C ARG A 311 -49.24 2.98 7.32
N ARG A 312 -48.85 4.02 8.04
CA ARG A 312 -49.30 4.35 9.39
C ARG A 312 -50.10 5.64 9.32
#